data_AF-A0A6M1NND9-F1
#
_entry.id   AF-A0A6M1NND9-F1
#
_cell.length_a   1.000
_cell.length_b   1.000
_cell.length_c   1.000
_cell.angle_alpha   90.00
_cell.angle_beta   90.00
_cell.angle_gamma   90.00
#
_symmetry.space_group_name_H-M   'P 1'
#
loop_
_entity.id
_entity.type
_entity.pdbx_description
1 polymer ?
#
loop_
_entity_poly.entity_id
_entity_poly.type
_entity_poly.pdbx_seq_one_letter_code
_entity_poly.pdbx_strand_id
1 'polypeptide(L)'
;MNLKIGDLVRFIDEPIEGHITSMQANDIIGVTDDTGFEIPVLRTKVTLVHGNMRTIEDELDDLPAQANLPFVDKGIFIGVAGEQKDGLAKFYIINETSYELLVSVSEISGSKTTGIFANSVPKHDFAQIYTANFSAVGKWPNFHLQIIRHTRLAQTQTQPISKEFRVKPLDLINSKERVEMLNDKVWLYEIDKIEEDIGLDKLKSHFISHRPKGR
;
A
#
# COMPACT_ATOMS: atom_id res chain seq x y z
N MET A 1 -23.11 17.39 2.54
CA MET A 1 -22.75 15.95 2.57
C MET A 1 -23.43 15.26 1.39
N ASN A 2 -22.65 14.68 0.48
CA ASN A 2 -23.17 13.89 -0.63
C ASN A 2 -23.26 12.43 -0.19
N LEU A 3 -24.47 11.96 0.14
CA LEU A 3 -24.76 10.55 0.44
C LEU A 3 -25.14 9.85 -0.85
N LYS A 4 -24.66 8.61 -1.02
CA LYS A 4 -24.86 7.77 -2.20
C LYS A 4 -25.42 6.41 -1.81
N ILE A 5 -26.02 5.71 -2.77
CA ILE A 5 -26.42 4.31 -2.59
C ILE A 5 -25.16 3.48 -2.33
N GLY A 6 -25.20 2.59 -1.35
CA GLY A 6 -24.08 1.77 -0.88
C GLY A 6 -23.37 2.31 0.36
N ASP A 7 -23.52 3.61 0.66
CA ASP A 7 -22.88 4.23 1.83
C ASP A 7 -23.36 3.59 3.14
N LEU A 8 -22.41 3.27 4.02
CA LEU A 8 -22.72 2.92 5.41
C LEU A 8 -23.08 4.19 6.17
N VAL A 9 -24.30 4.25 6.67
CA VAL A 9 -24.80 5.39 7.43
C VAL A 9 -25.28 4.96 8.82
N ARG A 10 -25.11 5.86 9.77
CA ARG A 10 -25.64 5.73 11.13
C ARG A 10 -26.79 6.70 11.32
N PHE A 11 -27.85 6.24 11.97
CA PHE A 11 -28.98 7.08 12.31
C PHE A 11 -28.58 8.06 13.44
N ILE A 12 -29.04 9.31 13.37
CA ILE A 12 -28.67 10.33 14.35
C ILE A 12 -29.38 10.10 15.68
N ASP A 13 -30.65 9.70 15.62
CA ASP A 13 -31.50 9.58 16.80
C ASP A 13 -31.47 8.16 17.40
N GLU A 14 -30.93 7.18 16.67
CA GLU A 14 -30.98 5.75 17.03
C GLU A 14 -29.61 5.09 16.86
N PRO A 15 -29.22 4.12 17.70
CA PRO A 15 -27.95 3.39 17.59
C PRO A 15 -28.02 2.29 16.53
N ILE A 16 -28.57 2.62 15.36
CA ILE A 16 -28.75 1.70 14.22
C ILE A 16 -27.82 2.15 13.10
N GLU A 17 -27.22 1.17 12.43
CA GLU A 17 -26.39 1.35 11.24
C GLU A 17 -27.00 0.53 10.10
N GLY A 18 -26.81 1.02 8.88
CA GLY A 18 -27.23 0.30 7.70
C GLY A 18 -26.69 0.94 6.42
N HIS A 19 -26.91 0.26 5.31
CA HIS A 19 -26.47 0.70 4.00
C HIS A 19 -27.60 1.41 3.26
N ILE A 20 -27.29 2.51 2.58
CA ILE A 20 -28.27 3.15 1.69
C ILE A 20 -28.55 2.22 0.51
N THR A 21 -29.79 1.77 0.34
CA THR A 21 -30.20 0.85 -0.73
C THR A 21 -31.12 1.53 -1.75
N SER A 22 -31.79 2.62 -1.37
CA SER A 22 -32.64 3.39 -2.27
C SER A 22 -32.57 4.89 -2.00
N MET A 23 -32.77 5.70 -3.05
CA MET A 23 -32.95 7.16 -2.94
C MET A 23 -34.28 7.53 -3.59
N GLN A 24 -35.15 8.20 -2.84
CA GLN A 24 -36.51 8.57 -3.26
C GLN A 24 -36.64 10.09 -3.41
N ALA A 25 -37.78 10.53 -3.97
CA ALA A 25 -38.12 11.95 -4.01
C ALA A 25 -38.30 12.54 -2.60
N ASN A 26 -38.10 13.85 -2.45
CA ASN A 26 -38.22 14.59 -1.20
C ASN A 26 -37.18 14.24 -0.12
N ASP A 27 -35.94 13.92 -0.53
CA ASP A 27 -34.79 13.74 0.37
C ASP A 27 -34.95 12.56 1.35
N ILE A 28 -35.75 11.56 0.95
CA ILE A 28 -35.93 10.29 1.65
C ILE A 28 -34.95 9.28 1.05
N ILE A 29 -34.25 8.55 1.92
CA ILE A 29 -33.35 7.45 1.58
C ILE A 29 -33.83 6.17 2.26
N GLY A 30 -33.72 5.03 1.58
CA GLY A 30 -33.91 3.71 2.18
C GLY A 30 -32.60 3.23 2.76
N VAL A 31 -32.59 2.92 4.05
CA VAL A 31 -31.43 2.35 4.74
C VAL A 31 -31.75 0.92 5.16
N THR A 32 -30.98 -0.03 4.67
CA THR A 32 -31.15 -1.46 4.96
C THR A 32 -30.12 -1.94 5.97
N ASP A 33 -30.60 -2.63 7.00
CA ASP A 33 -29.75 -3.27 8.01
C ASP A 33 -29.29 -4.68 7.60
N ASP A 34 -28.49 -5.34 8.45
CA ASP A 34 -28.01 -6.71 8.22
C ASP A 34 -29.12 -7.78 8.17
N THR A 35 -30.34 -7.43 8.56
CA THR A 35 -31.50 -8.33 8.51
C THR A 35 -32.23 -8.27 7.16
N GLY A 36 -31.87 -7.32 6.30
CA GLY A 36 -32.48 -7.09 5.00
C GLY A 36 -33.76 -6.26 5.05
N PHE A 37 -34.03 -5.58 6.17
CA PHE A 37 -35.18 -4.70 6.33
C PHE A 37 -34.83 -3.27 5.89
N GLU A 38 -35.58 -2.69 4.96
CA GLU A 38 -35.36 -1.32 4.47
C GLU A 38 -36.21 -0.31 5.24
N ILE A 39 -35.54 0.67 5.87
CA ILE A 39 -36.15 1.74 6.64
C ILE A 39 -36.07 3.05 5.85
N PRO A 40 -37.21 3.67 5.48
CA PRO A 40 -37.21 4.97 4.83
C PRO A 40 -36.95 6.07 5.87
N VAL A 41 -35.88 6.84 5.68
CA VAL A 41 -35.50 7.96 6.55
C VAL A 41 -35.13 9.21 5.76
N LEU A 42 -35.30 10.36 6.39
CA LEU A 42 -34.83 11.62 5.83
C LEU A 42 -33.31 11.65 5.82
N ARG A 43 -32.72 12.17 4.74
CA ARG A 43 -31.28 12.34 4.58
C ARG A 43 -30.63 13.13 5.73
N THR A 44 -31.37 14.07 6.31
CA THR A 44 -30.92 14.89 7.46
C THR A 44 -30.86 14.13 8.78
N LYS A 45 -31.42 12.92 8.84
CA LYS A 45 -31.50 12.07 10.04
C LYS A 45 -30.44 10.96 10.07
N VAL A 46 -29.52 10.97 9.12
CA VAL A 46 -28.42 10.03 9.05
C VAL A 46 -27.08 10.75 8.91
N THR A 47 -26.01 10.10 9.33
CA THR A 47 -24.63 10.54 9.13
C THR A 47 -23.81 9.45 8.47
N LEU A 48 -22.88 9.84 7.60
CA LEU A 48 -21.96 8.92 6.94
C LEU A 48 -20.98 8.35 7.98
N VAL A 49 -20.90 7.02 8.06
CA VAL A 49 -19.83 6.34 8.79
C VAL A 49 -18.64 6.27 7.84
N HIS A 50 -17.56 7.00 8.17
CA HIS A 50 -16.34 7.02 7.36
C HIS A 50 -15.57 5.70 7.51
N GLY A 51 -16.07 4.65 6.86
CA GLY A 51 -15.28 3.50 6.43
C GLY A 51 -14.92 3.71 4.96
N ASN A 52 -13.67 3.49 4.59
CA ASN A 52 -13.18 3.57 3.21
C ASN A 52 -13.89 2.53 2.33
N MET A 53 -15.11 2.79 1.89
CA MET A 53 -15.86 1.92 0.99
C MET A 53 -16.06 2.68 -0.32
N ARG A 54 -15.01 2.75 -1.14
CA ARG A 54 -15.15 3.19 -2.53
C ARG A 54 -16.03 2.17 -3.26
N THR A 55 -17.15 2.62 -3.81
CA THR A 55 -18.05 1.75 -4.57
C THR A 55 -17.53 1.58 -5.99
N ILE A 56 -17.87 0.46 -6.65
CA ILE A 56 -17.47 0.19 -8.05
C ILE A 56 -17.88 1.33 -8.99
N GLU A 57 -19.01 1.99 -8.69
CA GLU A 57 -19.58 3.13 -9.40
C GLU A 57 -18.82 4.45 -9.20
N ASP A 58 -18.24 4.69 -8.03
CA ASP A 58 -17.33 5.83 -7.80
C ASP A 58 -16.04 5.72 -8.61
N GLU A 59 -15.64 4.49 -8.94
CA GLU A 59 -14.47 4.19 -9.78
C GLU A 59 -14.80 4.08 -11.28
N LEU A 60 -16.09 4.10 -11.67
CA LEU A 60 -16.52 4.17 -13.07
C LEU A 60 -16.48 5.60 -13.61
N ASP A 61 -16.69 6.60 -12.75
CA ASP A 61 -16.48 8.02 -13.08
C ASP A 61 -15.00 8.37 -13.30
N ASP A 62 -14.07 7.49 -12.90
CA ASP A 62 -12.63 7.68 -13.01
C ASP A 62 -12.03 7.15 -14.34
N LEU A 63 -12.87 6.75 -15.31
CA LEU A 63 -12.44 6.37 -16.67
C LEU A 63 -13.43 6.90 -17.73
N PRO A 64 -13.03 7.71 -18.75
CA PRO A 64 -11.70 8.17 -19.13
C PRO A 64 -11.59 9.69 -19.38
N ALA A 65 -10.91 10.42 -18.49
CA ALA A 65 -10.37 11.75 -18.79
C ALA A 65 -8.83 11.82 -18.78
N GLN A 66 -8.14 10.68 -18.60
CA GLN A 66 -6.68 10.56 -18.77
C GLN A 66 -6.31 9.80 -20.05
N ALA A 67 -6.93 10.16 -21.17
CA ALA A 67 -6.47 9.71 -22.49
C ALA A 67 -5.24 10.54 -22.89
N ASN A 68 -4.03 10.15 -22.43
CA ASN A 68 -2.73 10.32 -23.12
C ASN A 68 -1.47 10.09 -22.27
N LEU A 69 -1.57 9.77 -20.98
CA LEU A 69 -0.35 9.44 -20.21
C LEU A 69 0.08 8.00 -20.51
N PRO A 70 1.39 7.75 -20.78
CA PRO A 70 1.89 6.40 -20.95
C PRO A 70 1.66 5.59 -19.67
N PHE A 71 1.25 4.33 -19.82
CA PHE A 71 1.08 3.44 -18.69
C PHE A 71 2.45 3.11 -18.09
N VAL A 72 2.66 3.45 -16.81
CA VAL A 72 3.92 3.22 -16.09
C VAL A 72 3.82 1.91 -15.32
N ASP A 73 4.65 0.93 -15.68
CA ASP A 73 4.60 -0.42 -15.13
C ASP A 73 5.54 -0.64 -13.93
N LYS A 74 6.58 0.18 -13.81
CA LYS A 74 7.62 0.10 -12.77
C LYS A 74 7.74 1.39 -11.97
N GLY A 75 8.24 1.26 -10.75
CA GLY A 75 8.45 2.38 -9.83
C GLY A 75 7.73 2.17 -8.50
N ILE A 76 7.90 0.98 -7.91
CA ILE A 76 7.42 0.71 -6.55
C ILE A 76 8.62 0.76 -5.62
N PHE A 77 8.59 1.71 -4.69
CA PHE A 77 9.73 1.96 -3.81
C PHE A 77 9.36 1.94 -2.34
N ILE A 78 10.35 1.63 -1.50
CA ILE A 78 10.37 2.07 -0.11
C ILE A 78 11.23 3.32 -0.01
N GLY A 79 10.66 4.37 0.57
CA GLY A 79 11.37 5.60 0.93
C GLY A 79 11.59 5.69 2.43
N VAL A 80 12.79 6.05 2.86
CA VAL A 80 13.09 6.38 4.26
C VAL A 80 13.40 7.87 4.36
N ALA A 81 12.54 8.62 5.06
CA ALA A 81 12.73 10.04 5.33
C ALA A 81 13.25 10.28 6.75
N GLY A 82 13.69 11.52 7.00
CA GLY A 82 14.11 12.00 8.32
C GLY A 82 15.61 12.23 8.43
N GLU A 83 16.00 13.05 9.40
CA GLU A 83 17.39 13.44 9.62
C GLU A 83 18.00 12.60 10.75
N GLN A 84 19.21 12.08 10.52
CA GLN A 84 19.90 11.26 11.53
C GLN A 84 20.13 12.03 12.84
N LYS A 85 20.21 13.36 12.77
CA LYS A 85 20.38 14.27 13.92
C LYS A 85 19.08 14.49 14.72
N ASP A 86 17.92 14.50 14.05
CA ASP A 86 16.61 14.78 14.67
C ASP A 86 15.91 13.51 15.19
N GLY A 87 16.44 12.33 14.85
CA GLY A 87 16.20 11.10 15.59
C GLY A 87 15.02 10.25 15.13
N LEU A 88 14.12 10.73 14.26
CA LEU A 88 13.00 9.91 13.73
C LEU A 88 13.15 9.63 12.24
N ALA A 89 13.07 8.35 11.89
CA ALA A 89 12.99 7.85 10.52
C ALA A 89 11.54 7.48 10.20
N LYS A 90 11.04 7.94 9.05
CA LYS A 90 9.70 7.60 8.56
C LYS A 90 9.83 6.76 7.30
N PHE A 91 9.10 5.67 7.25
CA PHE A 91 9.12 4.74 6.14
C PHE A 91 7.85 4.91 5.33
N TYR A 92 8.02 5.01 4.01
CA TYR A 92 6.95 5.17 3.06
C TYR A 92 7.01 4.06 2.03
N ILE A 93 5.85 3.54 1.64
CA ILE A 93 5.70 2.92 0.33
C ILE A 93 5.32 4.00 -0.67
N ILE A 94 5.99 4.02 -1.81
CA ILE A 94 5.87 5.03 -2.84
C ILE A 94 5.48 4.31 -4.13
N ASN A 95 4.38 4.72 -4.72
CA ASN A 95 3.85 4.14 -5.94
C ASN A 95 3.93 5.16 -7.07
N GLU A 96 4.95 5.07 -7.90
CA GLU A 96 5.06 5.89 -9.11
C GLU A 96 4.39 5.23 -10.33
N THR A 97 3.81 4.03 -10.15
CA THR A 97 3.19 3.26 -11.23
C THR A 97 1.76 3.72 -11.51
N SER A 98 1.25 3.29 -12.66
CA SER A 98 -0.16 3.46 -13.04
C SER A 98 -1.08 2.39 -12.44
N TYR A 99 -0.58 1.51 -11.57
CA TYR A 99 -1.38 0.53 -10.83
C TYR A 99 -1.87 1.12 -9.50
N GLU A 100 -3.01 0.65 -9.03
CA GLU A 100 -3.31 0.67 -7.59
C GLU A 100 -2.58 -0.52 -6.95
N LEU A 101 -1.96 -0.30 -5.79
CA LEU A 101 -1.25 -1.36 -5.06
C LEU A 101 -2.07 -1.81 -3.87
N LEU A 102 -2.26 -3.11 -3.71
CA LEU A 102 -2.71 -3.71 -2.45
C LEU A 102 -1.46 -4.14 -1.68
N VAL A 103 -1.24 -3.55 -0.53
CA VAL A 103 0.03 -3.65 0.20
C VAL A 103 -0.21 -4.25 1.57
N SER A 104 0.62 -5.24 1.93
CA SER A 104 0.76 -5.77 3.28
C SER A 104 2.23 -5.71 3.69
N VAL A 105 2.49 -5.16 4.87
CA VAL A 105 3.82 -5.06 5.48
C VAL A 105 3.76 -5.72 6.84
N SER A 106 4.68 -6.65 7.08
CA SER A 106 4.83 -7.33 8.37
C SER A 106 6.25 -7.21 8.88
N GLU A 107 6.44 -7.08 10.19
CA GLU A 107 7.75 -7.26 10.82
C GLU A 107 8.06 -8.76 10.95
N ILE A 108 9.32 -9.14 10.70
CA ILE A 108 9.81 -10.51 10.82
C ILE A 108 10.54 -10.66 12.16
N SER A 109 10.11 -11.65 12.95
CA SER A 109 10.75 -12.04 14.20
C SER A 109 10.98 -13.55 14.21
N GLY A 110 12.19 -13.96 13.84
CA GLY A 110 12.54 -15.38 13.70
C GLY A 110 11.76 -16.02 12.54
N SER A 111 10.96 -17.05 12.83
CA SER A 111 10.09 -17.71 11.85
C SER A 111 8.66 -17.17 11.80
N LYS A 112 8.35 -16.15 12.60
CA LYS A 112 7.01 -15.55 12.69
C LYS A 112 7.01 -14.14 12.11
N THR A 113 5.86 -13.72 11.59
CA THR A 113 5.63 -12.36 11.12
C THR A 113 4.50 -11.70 11.90
N THR A 114 4.54 -10.38 12.05
CA THR A 114 3.46 -9.57 12.65
C THR A 114 3.12 -8.43 11.71
N GLY A 115 1.88 -8.37 11.24
CA GLY A 115 1.41 -7.31 10.34
C GLY A 115 1.42 -5.94 11.02
N ILE A 116 1.98 -4.94 10.35
CA ILE A 116 2.07 -3.56 10.85
C ILE A 116 1.37 -2.55 9.93
N PHE A 117 1.14 -2.91 8.67
CA PHE A 117 0.43 -2.09 7.71
C PHE A 117 -0.28 -2.97 6.68
N ALA A 118 -1.53 -2.65 6.37
CA ALA A 118 -2.28 -3.27 5.30
C ALA A 118 -3.26 -2.24 4.71
N ASN A 119 -3.07 -1.84 3.45
CA ASN A 119 -3.96 -0.88 2.79
C ASN A 119 -3.79 -0.93 1.25
N SER A 120 -4.69 -0.26 0.54
CA SER A 120 -4.44 0.12 -0.85
C SER A 120 -3.66 1.43 -0.94
N VAL A 121 -2.77 1.54 -1.94
CA VAL A 121 -2.01 2.73 -2.28
C VAL A 121 -2.37 3.12 -3.71
N PRO A 122 -3.03 4.27 -3.92
CA PRO A 122 -3.46 4.72 -5.25
C PRO A 122 -2.29 4.89 -6.22
N LYS A 123 -2.62 4.97 -7.53
CA LYS A 123 -1.67 5.35 -8.58
C LYS A 123 -1.01 6.69 -8.25
N HIS A 124 0.29 6.80 -8.49
CA HIS A 124 1.06 8.04 -8.28
C HIS A 124 0.90 8.65 -6.87
N ASP A 125 0.84 7.80 -5.85
CA ASP A 125 0.64 8.19 -4.45
C ASP A 125 1.58 7.42 -3.51
N PHE A 126 1.57 7.76 -2.22
CA PHE A 126 2.41 7.15 -1.20
C PHE A 126 1.65 6.90 0.10
N ALA A 127 2.14 5.98 0.93
CA ALA A 127 1.62 5.75 2.26
C ALA A 127 2.74 5.56 3.27
N GLN A 128 2.61 6.16 4.46
CA GLN A 128 3.54 5.91 5.55
C GLN A 128 3.24 4.54 6.18
N ILE A 129 4.23 3.65 6.19
CA ILE A 129 4.07 2.26 6.65
C ILE A 129 4.68 2.01 8.03
N TYR A 130 5.66 2.83 8.44
CA TYR A 130 6.37 2.64 9.71
C TYR A 130 7.09 3.90 10.17
N THR A 131 7.46 3.95 11.46
CA THR A 131 8.32 5.00 12.03
C THR A 131 9.27 4.36 13.04
N ALA A 132 10.54 4.75 12.99
CA ALA A 132 11.58 4.24 13.87
C ALA A 132 12.50 5.36 14.35
N ASN A 133 13.36 5.08 15.33
CA ASN A 133 14.35 6.04 15.79
C ASN A 133 15.74 5.78 15.15
N PHE A 134 16.41 6.81 14.65
CA PHE A 134 17.75 6.69 14.05
C PHE A 134 18.82 6.20 15.05
N SER A 135 18.68 6.48 16.35
CA SER A 135 19.58 5.93 17.38
C SER A 135 19.50 4.40 17.48
N ALA A 136 18.44 3.80 16.96
CA ALA A 136 18.18 2.36 16.98
C ALA A 136 18.28 1.70 15.60
N VAL A 137 18.97 2.32 14.62
CA VAL A 137 19.10 1.79 13.24
C VAL A 137 19.55 0.33 13.21
N GLY A 138 20.50 -0.08 14.05
CA GLY A 138 20.96 -1.47 14.12
C GLY A 138 19.91 -2.47 14.64
N LYS A 139 18.78 -1.98 15.17
CA LYS A 139 17.66 -2.77 15.70
C LYS A 139 16.37 -2.59 14.89
N TRP A 140 16.42 -1.88 13.76
CA TRP A 140 15.24 -1.76 12.91
C TRP A 140 14.78 -3.15 12.42
N PRO A 141 13.47 -3.38 12.34
CA PRO A 141 12.95 -4.68 11.98
C PRO A 141 13.28 -5.04 10.53
N ASN A 142 13.26 -6.34 10.25
CA ASN A 142 13.10 -6.82 8.89
C ASN A 142 11.63 -6.78 8.53
N PHE A 143 11.34 -6.34 7.33
CA PHE A 143 9.98 -6.32 6.81
C PHE A 143 9.78 -7.48 5.82
N HIS A 144 8.63 -8.10 5.87
CA HIS A 144 8.10 -8.91 4.79
C HIS A 144 7.07 -8.06 4.05
N LEU A 145 7.36 -7.75 2.78
CA LEU A 145 6.52 -6.94 1.90
C LEU A 145 5.75 -7.86 0.96
N GLN A 146 4.43 -7.71 0.92
CA GLN A 146 3.57 -8.36 -0.05
C GLN A 146 2.77 -7.30 -0.80
N ILE A 147 2.92 -7.26 -2.12
CA ILE A 147 2.32 -6.23 -2.96
C ILE A 147 1.66 -6.86 -4.17
N ILE A 148 0.39 -6.57 -4.37
CA ILE A 148 -0.40 -6.98 -5.54
C ILE A 148 -0.69 -5.73 -6.36
N ARG A 149 -0.45 -5.79 -7.67
CA ARG A 149 -0.79 -4.73 -8.60
C ARG A 149 -2.21 -4.94 -9.12
N HIS A 150 -3.00 -3.88 -9.12
CA HIS A 150 -4.37 -3.88 -9.61
C HIS A 150 -4.58 -2.74 -10.61
N THR A 151 -5.25 -3.04 -11.72
CA THR A 151 -5.71 -2.04 -12.69
C THR A 151 -6.92 -2.56 -13.43
N ARG A 152 -7.83 -1.65 -13.80
CA ARG A 152 -8.98 -1.93 -14.66
C ARG A 152 -8.63 -1.86 -16.14
N LEU A 153 -7.44 -1.36 -16.49
CA LEU A 153 -6.96 -1.32 -17.87
C LEU A 153 -6.43 -2.69 -18.28
N ALA A 154 -6.57 -3.05 -19.57
CA ALA A 154 -6.01 -4.30 -20.07
C ALA A 154 -4.48 -4.25 -20.01
N GLN A 155 -3.88 -5.07 -19.13
CA GLN A 155 -2.43 -5.20 -18.93
C GLN A 155 -2.07 -6.66 -18.66
N THR A 156 -0.80 -7.02 -18.89
CA THR A 156 -0.30 -8.36 -18.55
C THR A 156 -0.26 -8.52 -17.03
N GLN A 157 -0.93 -9.56 -16.50
CA GLN A 157 -0.87 -9.88 -15.08
C GLN A 157 0.56 -10.19 -14.66
N THR A 158 1.02 -9.56 -13.58
CA THR A 158 2.31 -9.86 -12.95
C THR A 158 2.11 -10.69 -11.69
N GLN A 159 3.15 -11.42 -11.30
CA GLN A 159 3.15 -12.13 -10.02
C GLN A 159 3.14 -11.12 -8.87
N PRO A 160 2.43 -11.41 -7.75
CA PRO A 160 2.56 -10.63 -6.53
C PRO A 160 4.03 -10.51 -6.12
N ILE A 161 4.44 -9.32 -5.72
CA ILE A 161 5.76 -9.14 -5.11
C ILE A 161 5.68 -9.66 -3.69
N SER A 162 6.60 -10.56 -3.35
CA SER A 162 6.81 -11.04 -1.98
C SER A 162 8.31 -10.98 -1.70
N LYS A 163 8.75 -10.05 -0.86
CA LYS A 163 10.17 -9.79 -0.59
C LYS A 163 10.44 -9.50 0.87
N GLU A 164 11.58 -9.98 1.36
CA GLU A 164 12.13 -9.48 2.61
C GLU A 164 12.91 -8.19 2.35
N PHE A 165 12.66 -7.18 3.15
CA PHE A 165 13.30 -5.87 3.05
C PHE A 165 13.91 -5.48 4.40
N ARG A 166 15.17 -5.06 4.37
CA ARG A 166 15.88 -4.52 5.52
C ARG A 166 16.70 -3.31 5.06
N VAL A 167 16.60 -2.22 5.81
CA VAL A 167 17.49 -1.08 5.64
C VAL A 167 18.85 -1.42 6.25
N LYS A 168 19.92 -1.40 5.43
CA LYS A 168 21.27 -1.54 5.97
C LYS A 168 21.75 -0.18 6.45
N PRO A 169 22.43 -0.08 7.61
CA PRO A 169 22.94 1.19 8.11
C PRO A 169 23.84 1.93 7.10
N LEU A 170 24.60 1.18 6.30
CA LEU A 170 25.50 1.73 5.28
C LEU A 170 24.73 2.46 4.16
N ASP A 171 23.52 2.00 3.83
CA ASP A 171 22.70 2.61 2.77
C ASP A 171 22.27 4.03 3.15
N LEU A 172 22.18 4.33 4.45
CA LEU A 172 21.82 5.64 4.99
C LEU A 172 22.96 6.67 4.91
N ILE A 173 24.15 6.26 4.47
CA ILE A 173 25.26 7.17 4.16
C ILE A 173 25.10 7.76 2.74
N ASN A 174 24.36 7.06 1.87
CA ASN A 174 24.12 7.52 0.51
C ASN A 174 23.31 8.82 0.49
N SER A 175 23.39 9.53 -0.63
CA SER A 175 22.61 10.74 -0.84
C SER A 175 21.12 10.40 -0.93
N LYS A 176 20.30 11.23 -0.29
CA LYS A 176 18.85 11.16 -0.43
C LYS A 176 18.42 11.70 -1.79
N GLU A 177 17.36 11.12 -2.32
CA GLU A 177 16.72 11.49 -3.56
C GLU A 177 15.41 12.26 -3.27
N ARG A 178 14.97 13.06 -4.25
CA ARG A 178 13.70 13.79 -4.16
C ARG A 178 12.64 12.98 -4.89
N VAL A 179 11.51 12.76 -4.24
CA VAL A 179 10.34 12.12 -4.81
C VAL A 179 9.27 13.19 -5.02
N GLU A 180 8.66 13.29 -6.19
CA GLU A 180 7.79 14.43 -6.53
C GLU A 180 6.55 14.54 -5.62
N MET A 181 5.94 13.40 -5.30
CA MET A 181 4.76 13.31 -4.43
C MET A 181 5.09 13.52 -2.94
N LEU A 182 6.36 13.43 -2.55
CA LEU A 182 6.80 13.57 -1.16
C LEU A 182 7.53 14.90 -0.97
N ASN A 183 7.15 15.67 0.05
CA ASN A 183 7.82 16.95 0.35
C ASN A 183 9.25 16.76 0.90
N ASP A 184 9.58 15.56 1.37
CA ASP A 184 10.86 15.22 1.97
C ASP A 184 11.80 14.51 1.00
N LYS A 185 13.11 14.68 1.20
CA LYS A 185 14.12 13.83 0.55
C LYS A 185 14.21 12.49 1.29
N VAL A 186 14.37 11.41 0.54
CA VAL A 186 14.38 10.04 1.06
C VAL A 186 15.55 9.21 0.56
N TRP A 187 15.98 8.24 1.36
CA TRP A 187 16.72 7.10 0.83
C TRP A 187 15.73 6.17 0.13
N LEU A 188 15.97 5.91 -1.15
CA LEU A 188 15.06 5.20 -2.05
C LEU A 188 15.53 3.75 -2.28
N TYR A 189 14.61 2.80 -2.17
CA TYR A 189 14.84 1.38 -2.38
C TYR A 189 13.81 0.83 -3.35
N GLU A 190 14.25 0.41 -4.54
CA GLU A 190 13.38 -0.14 -5.60
C GLU A 190 12.97 -1.58 -5.27
N ILE A 191 11.66 -1.80 -5.08
CA ILE A 191 11.10 -3.08 -4.62
C ILE A 191 10.71 -3.97 -5.80
N ASP A 192 10.32 -3.37 -6.91
CA ASP A 192 9.93 -4.09 -8.12
C ASP A 192 11.08 -4.36 -9.10
N LYS A 193 12.31 -3.98 -8.73
CA LYS A 193 13.50 -4.43 -9.44
C LYS A 193 13.59 -5.95 -9.47
N ILE A 194 13.73 -6.51 -10.67
CA ILE A 194 14.02 -7.93 -10.85
C ILE A 194 15.49 -8.09 -10.46
N GLU A 195 15.76 -8.79 -9.36
CA GLU A 195 17.13 -9.19 -9.05
C GLU A 195 17.52 -10.24 -10.07
N GLU A 196 18.45 -9.90 -10.96
CA GLU A 196 19.13 -10.92 -11.76
C GLU A 196 19.86 -11.83 -10.79
N ASP A 197 19.48 -13.11 -10.77
CA ASP A 197 20.24 -14.14 -10.07
C ASP A 197 21.61 -14.26 -10.75
N ILE A 198 22.54 -13.39 -10.36
CA ILE A 198 23.96 -13.50 -10.65
C ILE A 198 24.44 -14.75 -9.91
N GLY A 199 24.17 -15.91 -10.52
CA GLY A 199 24.24 -17.24 -9.94
C GLY A 199 25.43 -17.49 -9.03
N LEU A 200 25.31 -17.05 -7.78
CA LEU A 200 26.29 -17.25 -6.71
C LEU A 200 26.43 -18.74 -6.39
N ASP A 201 25.40 -19.53 -6.72
CA ASP A 201 25.41 -20.99 -6.63
C ASP A 201 26.31 -21.65 -7.70
N LYS A 202 26.52 -21.03 -8.87
CA LYS A 202 27.51 -21.50 -9.86
C LYS A 202 28.96 -21.21 -9.44
N LEU A 203 29.20 -20.17 -8.64
CA LEU A 203 30.54 -19.89 -8.12
C LEU A 203 30.95 -20.90 -7.05
N LYS A 204 30.05 -21.28 -6.13
CA LYS A 204 30.37 -22.25 -5.05
C LYS A 204 30.72 -23.64 -5.57
N SER A 205 30.11 -24.08 -6.66
CA SER A 205 30.36 -25.39 -7.28
C SER A 205 31.72 -25.48 -7.99
N HIS A 206 32.27 -24.36 -8.49
CA HIS A 206 33.60 -24.33 -9.12
C HIS A 206 34.77 -24.33 -8.12
N PHE A 207 34.60 -23.80 -6.91
CA PHE A 207 35.67 -23.73 -5.90
C PHE A 207 35.91 -25.05 -5.13
N ILE A 208 34.95 -25.98 -5.12
CA ILE A 208 35.07 -27.24 -4.36
C ILE A 208 35.79 -28.36 -5.16
N SER A 209 35.93 -28.22 -6.49
CA SER A 209 36.50 -29.25 -7.37
C SER A 209 38.04 -29.35 -7.34
N HIS A 210 38.77 -28.42 -6.69
CA HIS A 210 40.25 -28.36 -6.75
C HIS A 210 40.93 -28.58 -5.40
N ARG A 211 40.41 -29.51 -4.57
CA ARG A 211 41.21 -30.03 -3.45
C ARG A 211 41.98 -31.25 -3.94
N PRO A 212 43.32 -31.19 -4.11
CA PRO A 212 44.09 -32.36 -4.49
C PRO A 212 43.99 -33.39 -3.36
N LYS A 213 43.64 -34.63 -3.71
CA LYS A 213 43.73 -35.76 -2.78
C LYS A 213 45.20 -35.92 -2.41
N GLY A 214 45.51 -35.65 -1.14
CA GLY A 214 46.83 -35.90 -0.56
C GLY A 214 47.25 -37.34 -0.83
N ARG A 215 48.52 -37.46 -1.18
CA ARG A 215 49.23 -38.71 -1.46
C ARG A 215 49.65 -39.38 -0.15
#